data_AF-R6DYE8-F1
#
_entry.id   AF-R6DYE8-F1
#
_cell.length_a   1.000
_cell.length_b   1.000
_cell.length_c   1.000
_cell.angle_alpha   90.00
_cell.angle_beta   90.00
_cell.angle_gamma   90.00
#
_symmetry.space_group_name_H-M   'P 1'
#
loop_
_entity.id
_entity.type
_entity.pdbx_description
1 polymer ?
#
loop_
_entity_poly.entity_id
_entity_poly.type
_entity_poly.pdbx_seq_one_letter_code
_entity_poly.pdbx_strand_id
1 'polypeptide(L)'
;MYVIAPNVFNSIQQLKGEILHHDRTSLNVEEILTALSISAETNSCADKAVKMLEKLNGCRAHCTAILSERDEQTLRNMGVDVTCDPEYLTTNLYFA
;
A
#
# COMPACT_ATOMS: atom_id res chain seq x y z
N MET A 1 16.83 8.02 6.71
CA MET A 1 16.82 7.94 5.23
C MET A 1 15.49 7.36 4.81
N TYR A 2 14.71 8.06 3.99
CA TYR A 2 13.39 7.58 3.55
C TYR A 2 13.49 6.98 2.14
N VAL A 3 12.82 5.85 1.90
CA VAL A 3 12.75 5.22 0.58
C VAL A 3 11.64 5.87 -0.26
N ILE A 4 10.49 6.14 0.35
CA ILE A 4 9.43 6.94 -0.27
C ILE A 4 9.70 8.42 0.03
N ALA A 5 9.67 9.26 -1.00
CA ALA A 5 9.90 10.68 -0.84
C ALA A 5 8.77 11.31 0.00
N PRO A 6 9.08 12.03 1.10
CA PRO A 6 8.05 12.56 2.00
C PRO A 6 7.06 13.52 1.32
N ASN A 7 7.53 14.29 0.33
CA ASN A 7 6.67 15.16 -0.47
C ASN A 7 5.65 14.36 -1.27
N VAL A 8 6.05 13.27 -1.93
CA VAL A 8 5.13 12.40 -2.70
C VAL A 8 4.09 11.78 -1.78
N PHE A 9 4.53 11.22 -0.64
CA PHE A 9 3.64 10.64 0.37
C PHE A 9 2.60 11.66 0.84
N ASN A 10 3.05 12.84 1.27
CA ASN A 10 2.16 13.90 1.78
C ASN A 10 1.19 14.39 0.71
N SER A 11 1.62 14.56 -0.54
CA SER A 11 0.73 15.00 -1.63
C SER A 11 -0.41 14.02 -1.87
N ILE A 12 -0.16 12.71 -1.81
CA ILE A 12 -1.23 11.71 -1.98
C ILE A 12 -2.19 11.76 -0.77
N GLN A 13 -1.68 11.90 0.46
CA GLN A 13 -2.53 12.04 1.64
C GLN A 13 -3.41 13.30 1.60
N GLN A 14 -2.84 14.43 1.18
CA GLN A 14 -3.58 15.69 1.00
C GLN A 14 -4.64 15.56 -0.08
N LEU A 15 -4.33 14.93 -1.21
CA LEU A 15 -5.32 14.62 -2.24
C LEU A 15 -6.50 13.83 -1.66
N LYS A 16 -6.23 12.77 -0.87
CA LYS A 16 -7.28 11.94 -0.26
C LYS A 16 -8.13 12.73 0.73
N GLY A 17 -7.51 13.54 1.61
CA GLY A 17 -8.24 14.24 2.66
C GLY A 17 -8.90 15.55 2.19
N GLU A 18 -8.14 16.41 1.54
CA GLU A 18 -8.56 17.78 1.23
C GLU A 18 -9.41 17.87 -0.03
N ILE A 19 -9.15 17.01 -1.03
CA ILE A 19 -9.82 17.07 -2.35
C ILE A 19 -10.87 15.96 -2.48
N LEU A 20 -10.52 14.72 -2.15
CA LEU A 20 -11.43 13.57 -2.26
C LEU A 20 -12.32 13.39 -1.03
N HIS A 21 -12.08 14.16 0.04
CA HIS A 21 -12.86 14.14 1.28
C HIS A 21 -12.98 12.73 1.89
N HIS A 22 -11.94 11.91 1.74
CA HIS A 22 -11.89 10.61 2.40
C HIS A 22 -11.58 10.79 3.89
N ASP A 23 -12.38 10.14 4.74
CA ASP A 23 -12.12 10.08 6.19
C ASP A 23 -10.78 9.42 6.52
N ARG A 24 -10.29 8.53 5.65
CA ARG A 24 -9.00 7.84 5.79
C ARG A 24 -8.01 8.31 4.74
N THR A 25 -6.92 8.90 5.22
CA THR A 25 -5.78 9.36 4.40
C THR A 25 -4.61 8.39 4.40
N SER A 26 -4.69 7.27 5.12
CA SER A 26 -3.72 6.18 5.02
C SER A 26 -3.65 5.66 3.58
N LEU A 27 -2.44 5.36 3.12
CA LEU A 27 -2.23 4.84 1.77
C LEU A 27 -2.41 3.33 1.74
N ASN A 28 -3.12 2.84 0.73
CA ASN A 28 -3.23 1.40 0.44
C ASN A 28 -1.96 0.89 -0.26
N VAL A 29 -1.85 -0.44 -0.45
CA VAL A 29 -0.67 -1.07 -1.04
C VAL A 29 -0.37 -0.50 -2.43
N GLU A 30 -1.37 -0.35 -3.28
CA GLU A 30 -1.21 0.19 -4.64
C GLU A 30 -0.69 1.64 -4.65
N GLU A 31 -1.23 2.50 -3.78
CA GLU A 31 -0.79 3.89 -3.63
C GLU A 31 0.66 3.97 -3.13
N ILE A 32 1.05 3.08 -2.19
CA ILE A 32 2.43 2.98 -1.70
C ILE A 32 3.39 2.53 -2.80
N LEU A 33 3.01 1.52 -3.60
CA LEU A 33 3.83 1.05 -4.72
C LEU A 33 3.99 2.11 -5.80
N THR A 34 2.93 2.88 -6.06
CA THR A 34 2.97 4.03 -6.97
C THR A 34 3.91 5.12 -6.44
N ALA A 35 3.78 5.50 -5.17
CA ALA A 35 4.65 6.48 -4.53
C ALA A 35 6.13 6.04 -4.51
N LEU A 36 6.38 4.75 -4.27
CA LEU A 36 7.70 4.15 -4.33
C LEU A 36 8.29 4.24 -5.74
N SER A 37 7.49 3.95 -6.77
CA SER A 37 7.90 4.02 -8.18
C SER A 37 8.28 5.44 -8.58
N ILE A 38 7.49 6.45 -8.19
CA ILE A 38 7.82 7.86 -8.42
C ILE A 38 9.10 8.26 -7.68
N SER A 39 9.29 7.75 -6.45
CA SER A 39 10.48 8.05 -5.67
C SER A 39 11.76 7.44 -6.28
N ALA A 40 11.65 6.33 -7.02
CA ALA A 40 12.78 5.67 -7.68
C ALA A 40 13.50 6.54 -8.72
N GLU A 41 12.79 7.47 -9.37
CA GLU A 41 13.36 8.42 -10.35
C GLU A 41 14.49 9.27 -9.78
N THR A 42 14.45 9.56 -8.47
CA THR A 42 15.42 10.46 -7.81
C THR A 42 16.15 9.84 -6.63
N ASN A 43 15.79 8.62 -6.24
CA ASN A 43 16.34 7.94 -5.07
C ASN A 43 16.81 6.51 -5.41
N SER A 44 18.13 6.32 -5.42
CA SER A 44 18.74 5.01 -5.69
C SER A 44 18.35 3.90 -4.71
N CYS A 45 17.97 4.23 -3.48
CA CYS A 45 17.44 3.23 -2.54
C CYS A 45 16.02 2.80 -2.89
N ALA A 46 15.20 3.71 -3.42
CA ALA A 46 13.86 3.39 -3.91
C ALA A 46 13.91 2.52 -5.17
N ASP A 47 14.78 2.85 -6.13
CA ASP A 47 15.01 2.02 -7.31
C ASP A 47 15.43 0.58 -6.94
N LYS A 48 16.35 0.44 -5.97
CA LYS A 48 16.73 -0.87 -5.44
C LYS A 48 15.56 -1.60 -4.78
N ALA A 49 14.70 -0.89 -4.05
CA ALA A 49 13.52 -1.50 -3.43
C ALA A 49 12.50 -1.98 -4.47
N VAL A 50 12.23 -1.18 -5.52
CA VAL A 50 11.34 -1.57 -6.63
C VAL A 50 11.84 -2.86 -7.30
N LYS A 51 13.14 -2.95 -7.59
CA LYS A 51 13.75 -4.15 -8.18
C LYS A 51 13.66 -5.40 -7.30
N MET A 52 13.46 -5.24 -6.00
CA MET A 52 13.31 -6.35 -5.07
C MET A 52 11.87 -6.84 -4.95
N LEU A 53 10.88 -6.09 -5.45
CA LEU A 53 9.45 -6.47 -5.38
C LEU A 53 9.16 -7.79 -6.11
N GLU A 54 9.84 -8.07 -7.23
CA GLU A 54 9.67 -9.34 -7.97
C GLU A 54 9.96 -10.57 -7.11
N LYS A 55 10.81 -10.44 -6.08
CA LYS A 55 11.16 -11.54 -5.18
C LYS A 55 10.05 -11.90 -4.20
N LEU A 56 8.99 -11.09 -4.13
CA LEU A 56 7.81 -11.38 -3.32
C LEU A 56 6.87 -12.40 -3.98
N ASN A 57 7.04 -12.67 -5.27
CA ASN A 57 6.26 -13.70 -5.95
C ASN A 57 6.53 -15.08 -5.33
N GLY A 58 5.46 -15.77 -4.92
CA GLY A 58 5.50 -17.05 -4.22
C GLY A 58 5.73 -16.93 -2.71
N CYS A 59 5.88 -15.71 -2.17
CA CYS A 59 5.94 -15.50 -0.73
C CYS A 59 4.55 -15.59 -0.09
N ARG A 60 4.53 -15.88 1.21
CA ARG A 60 3.32 -15.96 2.02
C ARG A 60 3.29 -14.79 3.00
N ALA A 61 2.11 -14.19 3.18
CA ALA A 61 1.89 -13.12 4.14
C ALA A 61 0.66 -13.43 5.00
N HIS A 62 0.65 -12.88 6.22
CA HIS A 62 -0.47 -12.98 7.13
C HIS A 62 -0.80 -11.61 7.71
N CYS A 63 -2.09 -11.28 7.78
CA CYS A 63 -2.61 -10.06 8.39
C CYS A 63 -3.52 -10.41 9.56
N THR A 64 -3.40 -9.67 10.66
CA THR A 64 -4.24 -9.86 11.87
C THR A 64 -5.66 -9.31 11.71
N ALA A 65 -6.03 -8.86 10.51
CA ALA A 65 -7.35 -8.36 10.16
C ALA A 65 -7.64 -8.62 8.69
N ILE A 66 -8.92 -8.70 8.34
CA ILE A 66 -9.41 -8.82 6.98
C ILE A 66 -8.91 -7.61 6.17
N LEU A 67 -8.18 -7.90 5.09
CA LEU A 67 -7.68 -6.86 4.19
C LEU A 67 -8.82 -6.22 3.40
N SER A 68 -8.59 -5.01 2.91
CA SER A 68 -9.46 -4.46 1.87
C SER A 68 -9.34 -5.29 0.60
N GLU A 69 -10.42 -5.39 -0.18
CA GLU A 69 -10.41 -6.11 -1.48
C GLU A 69 -9.30 -5.59 -2.40
N ARG A 70 -9.04 -4.27 -2.36
CA ARG A 70 -7.97 -3.63 -3.13
C ARG A 70 -6.59 -4.11 -2.72
N ASP A 71 -6.27 -4.09 -1.42
CA ASP A 71 -4.97 -4.53 -0.92
C ASP A 71 -4.75 -6.02 -1.20
N GLU A 72 -5.78 -6.84 -0.99
CA GLU A 72 -5.73 -8.26 -1.30
C GLU A 72 -5.46 -8.50 -2.79
N GLN A 73 -6.17 -7.81 -3.67
CA GLN A 73 -5.98 -7.94 -5.11
C GLN A 73 -4.58 -7.49 -5.54
N THR A 74 -4.08 -6.37 -5.00
CA THR A 74 -2.72 -5.90 -5.30
C THR A 74 -1.67 -6.92 -4.86
N LEU A 75 -1.77 -7.46 -3.65
CA LEU A 75 -0.84 -8.47 -3.15
C LEU A 75 -0.92 -9.78 -3.95
N ARG A 76 -2.12 -10.22 -4.32
CA ARG A 76 -2.32 -11.39 -5.20
C ARG A 76 -1.69 -11.16 -6.58
N ASN A 77 -1.84 -9.97 -7.16
CA ASN A 77 -1.22 -9.61 -8.45
C ASN A 77 0.32 -9.61 -8.37
N MET A 78 0.89 -9.31 -7.19
CA MET A 78 2.32 -9.45 -6.93
C MET A 78 2.77 -10.91 -6.72
N GLY A 79 1.85 -11.88 -6.75
CA GLY A 79 2.12 -13.29 -6.51
C GLY A 79 2.28 -13.65 -5.03
N VAL A 80 1.80 -12.80 -4.11
CA VAL A 80 1.83 -13.06 -2.67
C VAL A 80 0.60 -13.86 -2.26
N ASP A 81 0.80 -14.98 -1.58
CA ASP A 81 -0.25 -15.79 -0.95
C ASP A 81 -0.59 -15.19 0.43
N VAL A 82 -1.71 -14.47 0.50
CA VAL A 82 -2.11 -13.72 1.70
C VAL A 82 -3.21 -14.47 2.46
N THR A 83 -3.04 -14.57 3.77
CA THR A 83 -4.08 -15.03 4.71
C THR A 83 -4.42 -13.93 5.71
N CYS A 84 -5.59 -14.00 6.33
CA CYS A 84 -5.95 -13.10 7.42
C CYS A 84 -6.77 -13.77 8.52
N ASP A 85 -6.70 -13.20 9.71
CA ASP A 85 -7.66 -13.49 10.78
C ASP A 85 -9.05 -12.90 10.42
N PRO A 86 -10.16 -13.52 10.87
CA PRO A 86 -11.52 -13.08 10.55
C PRO A 86 -11.97 -11.85 11.35
N GLU A 87 -11.09 -10.87 11.49
CA GLU A 87 -11.30 -9.63 12.26
C GLU A 87 -11.46 -8.44 11.31
N TYR A 88 -12.56 -7.70 11.41
CA TYR A 88 -12.74 -6.49 10.61
C TYR A 88 -11.85 -5.35 11.14
N LEU A 89 -11.22 -4.59 10.24
CA LEU A 89 -10.44 -3.38 10.57
C LEU A 89 -11.23 -2.31 11.32
N THR A 90 -12.57 -2.38 11.28
CA THR A 90 -13.47 -1.35 11.81
C THR A 90 -14.76 -2.01 12.26
N THR A 91 -15.33 -1.52 13.36
CA THR A 91 -16.66 -1.92 13.84
C THR A 91 -17.81 -1.29 13.05
N ASN A 92 -17.50 -0.47 12.05
CA ASN A 92 -18.46 0.31 11.28
C ASN A 92 -18.75 -0.42 9.95
N LEU A 93 -19.87 -1.14 9.91
CA LEU A 93 -20.26 -2.05 8.83
C LEU A 93 -20.65 -1.38 7.49
N TYR A 94 -20.67 -0.04 7.44
CA TYR A 94 -21.12 0.74 6.28
C TYR A 94 -20.00 1.30 5.40
N PHE A 95 -18.74 1.05 5.75
CA PHE A 95 -17.59 1.51 4.96
C PHE A 95 -16.96 0.31 4.25
N ALA A 96 -17.54 -0.02 3.09
CA ALA A 96 -16.93 -0.88 2.07
C ALA A 96 -16.25 -0.01 1.02
#